data_AF-A0A2A4T4F9-F1
#
_entry.id   AF-A0A2A4T4F9-F1
#
_cell.length_a   1.000
_cell.length_b   1.000
_cell.length_c   1.000
_cell.angle_alpha   90.00
_cell.angle_beta   90.00
_cell.angle_gamma   90.00
#
_symmetry.space_group_name_H-M   'P 1'
#
loop_
_entity.id
_entity.type
_entity.pdbx_description
1 polymer ?
#
loop_
_entity_poly.entity_id
_entity_poly.type
_entity_poly.pdbx_seq_one_letter_code
_entity_poly.pdbx_strand_id
1 'polypeptide(L)'
;MKTNKHKGAIIKWDYESVKGESLKYYSMSELRIKNQYVYKICVKNKWIDEFFPKEILPEGMKRCSNKDCEDPIKSLSEFPKRKDSLDGHGGQCKRCMNIQHKNYVQDNEEGLKKYRKNYYKNNKEERKKYNSHYYK
;
A
#
# COMPACT_ATOMS: atom_id res chain seq x y z
N MET A 1 -4.80 -31.76 19.20
CA MET A 1 -5.43 -30.46 18.86
C MET A 1 -5.48 -29.61 20.12
N LYS A 2 -4.78 -28.47 20.18
CA LYS A 2 -4.73 -27.63 21.39
C LYS A 2 -5.87 -26.62 21.35
N THR A 3 -6.90 -26.83 22.17
CA THR A 3 -8.04 -25.92 22.34
C THR A 3 -7.65 -24.77 23.25
N ASN A 4 -7.76 -23.53 22.77
CA ASN A 4 -7.51 -22.33 23.56
C ASN A 4 -8.73 -22.06 24.44
N LYS A 5 -8.58 -22.22 25.76
CA LYS A 5 -9.66 -22.03 26.74
C LYS A 5 -9.86 -20.53 27.00
N HIS A 6 -10.93 -19.97 26.47
CA HIS A 6 -11.57 -18.79 27.05
C HIS A 6 -12.94 -19.17 27.62
N LYS A 7 -13.20 -18.67 28.82
CA LYS A 7 -14.35 -18.85 29.70
C LYS A 7 -15.65 -19.26 28.98
N GLY A 8 -16.16 -20.44 29.34
CA GLY A 8 -17.60 -20.67 29.55
C GLY A 8 -18.51 -20.99 28.36
N ALA A 9 -18.09 -20.87 27.11
CA ALA A 9 -18.88 -21.36 25.97
C ALA A 9 -17.96 -21.87 24.86
N ILE A 10 -18.19 -23.10 24.40
CA ILE A 10 -17.58 -23.58 23.15
C ILE A 10 -18.24 -22.79 22.03
N ILE A 11 -17.61 -21.68 21.61
CA ILE A 11 -18.04 -20.96 20.41
C ILE A 11 -17.76 -21.89 19.23
N LYS A 12 -18.82 -22.56 18.77
CA LYS A 12 -18.78 -23.32 17.53
C LYS A 12 -18.80 -22.31 16.39
N TRP A 13 -17.64 -22.14 15.76
CA TRP A 13 -17.51 -21.33 14.55
C TRP A 13 -18.11 -22.08 13.38
N ASP A 14 -19.39 -21.85 13.14
CA ASP A 14 -20.12 -22.27 11.95
C ASP A 14 -20.01 -21.22 10.84
N TYR A 15 -20.52 -21.54 9.65
CA TYR A 15 -20.42 -20.65 8.48
C TYR A 15 -21.03 -19.26 8.75
N GLU A 16 -22.22 -19.18 9.36
CA GLU A 16 -22.91 -17.92 9.61
C GLU A 16 -22.21 -17.04 10.65
N SER A 17 -21.73 -17.62 11.75
CA SER A 17 -20.96 -16.87 12.76
C SER A 17 -19.64 -16.36 12.19
N VAL A 18 -18.94 -17.16 11.40
CA VAL A 18 -17.68 -16.77 10.74
C VAL A 18 -17.95 -15.70 9.67
N LYS A 19 -19.04 -15.80 8.90
CA LYS A 19 -19.45 -14.81 7.91
C LYS A 19 -19.78 -13.47 8.56
N GLY A 20 -20.62 -13.48 9.60
CA GLY A 20 -21.00 -12.28 10.35
C GLY A 20 -19.80 -11.59 11.00
N GLU A 21 -18.84 -12.34 11.53
CA GLU A 21 -17.59 -11.79 12.06
C GLU A 21 -16.67 -11.26 10.97
N SER A 22 -16.55 -11.96 9.84
CA SER A 22 -15.69 -11.56 8.72
C SER A 22 -16.14 -10.25 8.08
N LEU A 23 -17.45 -10.06 7.92
CA LEU A 23 -18.03 -8.86 7.28
C LEU A 23 -17.90 -7.58 8.12
N LYS A 24 -17.38 -7.65 9.35
CA LYS A 24 -17.01 -6.47 10.15
C LYS A 24 -15.76 -5.76 9.64
N TYR A 25 -14.97 -6.41 8.77
CA TYR A 25 -13.70 -5.91 8.26
C TYR A 25 -13.83 -5.53 6.78
N TYR A 26 -13.08 -4.52 6.34
CA TYR A 26 -13.15 -4.04 4.97
C TYR A 26 -12.46 -4.98 3.97
N SER A 27 -11.42 -5.69 4.41
CA SER A 27 -10.64 -6.56 3.53
C SER A 27 -10.18 -7.83 4.23
N MET A 28 -9.91 -8.87 3.43
CA MET A 28 -9.26 -10.10 3.91
C MET A 28 -7.96 -9.82 4.68
N SER A 29 -7.14 -8.87 4.20
CA SER A 29 -5.89 -8.50 4.87
C SER A 29 -6.13 -7.91 6.25
N GLU A 30 -7.16 -7.09 6.40
CA GLU A 30 -7.58 -6.53 7.69
C GLU A 30 -8.10 -7.61 8.63
N LEU A 31 -8.95 -8.52 8.14
CA LEU A 31 -9.42 -9.69 8.89
C LEU A 31 -8.23 -10.53 9.37
N ARG A 32 -7.24 -10.80 8.51
CA ARG A 32 -6.04 -11.58 8.86
C ARG A 32 -5.25 -10.96 10.02
N ILE A 33 -5.11 -9.63 10.02
CA ILE A 33 -4.35 -8.89 11.03
C ILE A 33 -5.13 -8.80 12.34
N LYS A 34 -6.42 -8.44 12.28
CA LYS A 34 -7.24 -8.18 13.46
C LYS A 34 -7.80 -9.46 14.10
N ASN A 35 -8.12 -10.48 13.29
CA ASN A 35 -8.69 -11.74 13.77
C ASN A 35 -8.11 -12.93 12.97
N GLN A 36 -6.86 -13.28 13.30
CA GLN A 36 -6.13 -14.37 12.63
C GLN A 36 -6.82 -15.72 12.76
N TYR A 37 -7.61 -15.95 13.83
CA TYR A 37 -8.30 -17.21 14.06
C TYR A 37 -9.44 -17.42 13.04
N VAL A 38 -10.32 -16.42 12.90
CA VAL A 38 -11.41 -16.43 11.90
C VAL A 38 -10.83 -16.52 10.49
N TYR A 39 -9.77 -15.76 10.19
CA TYR A 39 -9.06 -15.86 8.90
C TYR A 39 -8.62 -17.30 8.59
N LYS A 40 -7.99 -18.00 9.54
CA LYS A 40 -7.54 -19.39 9.35
C LYS A 40 -8.71 -20.34 9.08
N ILE A 41 -9.85 -20.13 9.74
CA ILE A 41 -11.08 -20.91 9.49
C ILE A 41 -11.59 -20.65 8.07
N CYS A 42 -11.69 -19.40 7.65
CA CYS A 42 -12.12 -19.05 6.29
C CYS A 42 -11.18 -19.66 5.23
N VAL A 43 -9.86 -19.60 5.42
CA VAL A 43 -8.89 -20.21 4.50
C VAL A 43 -9.04 -21.73 4.46
N LYS A 44 -9.14 -22.39 5.62
CA LYS A 44 -9.29 -23.86 5.70
C LYS A 44 -10.56 -24.34 4.99
N ASN A 45 -11.64 -23.59 5.09
CA ASN A 45 -12.93 -23.93 4.48
C ASN A 45 -13.15 -23.30 3.09
N LYS A 46 -12.17 -22.56 2.56
CA LYS A 46 -12.26 -21.84 1.26
C LYS A 46 -13.39 -20.81 1.17
N TRP A 47 -13.79 -20.21 2.30
CA TRP A 47 -14.84 -19.16 2.34
C TRP A 47 -14.32 -17.75 2.06
N ILE A 48 -13.00 -17.58 1.93
CA ILE A 48 -12.37 -16.26 1.74
C ILE A 48 -12.88 -15.55 0.49
N ASP A 49 -12.89 -16.24 -0.66
CA ASP A 49 -13.30 -15.64 -1.93
C ASP A 49 -14.81 -15.34 -1.96
N GLU A 50 -15.59 -16.01 -1.13
CA GLU A 50 -17.03 -15.76 -0.96
C GLU A 50 -17.30 -14.53 -0.08
N PHE A 51 -16.56 -14.38 1.03
CA PHE A 51 -16.73 -13.25 1.94
C PHE A 51 -16.05 -11.98 1.46
N PHE A 52 -14.96 -12.13 0.69
CA PHE A 52 -14.17 -11.04 0.13
C PHE A 52 -13.93 -11.30 -1.36
N PRO A 53 -14.97 -11.17 -2.19
CA PRO A 53 -14.85 -11.41 -3.62
C PRO A 53 -13.80 -10.48 -4.22
N LYS A 54 -12.94 -11.07 -5.05
CA LYS A 54 -11.94 -10.30 -5.80
C LYS A 54 -12.68 -9.41 -6.79
N GLU A 55 -12.42 -8.12 -6.73
CA GLU A 55 -12.89 -7.18 -7.74
C GLU A 55 -12.26 -7.56 -9.09
N ILE A 56 -13.10 -7.84 -10.09
CA ILE A 56 -12.66 -8.09 -11.46
C ILE A 56 -12.73 -6.75 -12.20
N LEU A 57 -11.58 -6.20 -12.55
CA LEU A 57 -11.48 -5.00 -13.37
C LEU A 57 -11.33 -5.39 -14.86
N PRO A 58 -11.80 -4.54 -15.80
CA PRO A 58 -11.53 -4.72 -17.22
C PRO A 58 -10.02 -4.80 -17.50
N GLU A 59 -9.66 -5.51 -18.56
CA GLU A 59 -8.26 -5.59 -18.99
C GLU A 59 -7.68 -4.19 -19.23
N GLY A 60 -6.44 -3.98 -18.78
CA GLY A 60 -5.78 -2.68 -18.89
C GLY A 60 -6.24 -1.62 -17.88
N MET A 61 -7.13 -1.94 -16.93
CA MET A 61 -7.53 -1.07 -15.83
C MET A 61 -6.97 -1.52 -14.49
N LYS A 62 -6.74 -0.54 -13.59
CA LYS A 62 -6.25 -0.77 -12.23
C LYS A 62 -6.84 0.25 -11.26
N ARG A 63 -7.06 -0.22 -10.02
CA ARG A 63 -7.45 0.62 -8.89
C ARG A 63 -6.22 1.24 -8.21
N CYS A 64 -6.24 2.56 -8.03
CA CYS A 64 -5.30 3.31 -7.21
C CYS A 64 -5.43 2.93 -5.75
N SER A 65 -4.31 2.63 -5.09
CA SER A 65 -4.29 2.27 -3.67
C SER A 65 -4.43 3.48 -2.73
N ASN A 66 -4.45 4.71 -3.25
CA ASN A 66 -4.77 5.88 -2.45
C ASN A 66 -6.29 5.95 -2.21
N LYS A 67 -6.71 5.93 -0.95
CA LYS A 67 -8.13 5.96 -0.55
C LYS A 67 -8.83 7.25 -0.95
N ASP A 68 -8.09 8.36 -0.93
CA ASP A 68 -8.60 9.70 -1.26
C ASP A 68 -8.42 10.05 -2.74
N CYS A 69 -8.21 9.03 -3.59
CA CYS A 69 -8.12 9.23 -5.03
C CYS A 69 -9.51 9.49 -5.60
N GLU A 70 -9.70 10.67 -6.20
CA GLU A 70 -10.95 11.08 -6.86
C GLU A 70 -11.40 10.05 -7.92
N ASP A 71 -10.49 9.66 -8.81
CA ASP A 71 -10.74 8.60 -9.80
C ASP A 71 -9.93 7.37 -9.39
N PRO A 72 -10.46 6.41 -8.62
CA PRO A 72 -9.66 5.28 -8.17
C PRO A 72 -9.39 4.27 -9.29
N ILE A 73 -10.35 4.03 -10.21
CA ILE A 73 -10.19 3.07 -11.32
C ILE A 73 -9.79 3.82 -12.58
N LYS A 74 -8.67 3.44 -13.20
CA LYS A 74 -8.18 4.05 -14.45
C LYS A 74 -7.23 3.12 -15.20
N SER A 75 -6.84 3.52 -16.41
CA SER A 75 -5.93 2.74 -17.25
C SER A 75 -4.54 2.56 -16.61
N LEU A 76 -3.87 1.45 -16.94
CA LEU A 76 -2.50 1.17 -16.51
C LEU A 76 -1.49 2.28 -16.89
N SER A 77 -1.74 3.03 -17.96
CA SER A 77 -0.91 4.16 -18.39
C SER A 77 -0.82 5.27 -17.35
N GLU A 78 -1.83 5.42 -16.47
CA GLU A 78 -1.86 6.40 -15.38
C GLU A 78 -1.05 5.97 -14.16
N PHE A 79 -0.45 4.78 -14.20
CA PHE A 79 0.38 4.23 -13.13
C PHE A 79 1.86 4.23 -13.55
N PRO A 80 2.79 4.45 -12.61
CA PRO A 80 4.22 4.36 -12.90
C PRO A 80 4.63 2.91 -13.16
N LYS A 81 5.53 2.68 -14.11
CA LYS A 81 6.08 1.34 -14.38
C LYS A 81 6.97 0.89 -13.21
N ARG A 82 6.82 -0.36 -12.80
CA ARG A 82 7.59 -1.00 -11.72
C ARG A 82 7.90 -2.44 -12.10
N LYS A 83 9.20 -2.74 -12.27
CA LYS A 83 9.68 -4.06 -12.74
C LYS A 83 9.45 -5.18 -11.73
N ASP A 84 9.33 -4.81 -10.46
CA ASP A 84 9.10 -5.66 -9.31
C ASP A 84 7.62 -5.94 -9.03
N SER A 85 6.69 -5.25 -9.70
CA SER A 85 5.25 -5.50 -9.55
C SER A 85 4.80 -6.65 -10.45
N LEU A 86 3.87 -7.47 -9.96
CA LEU A 86 3.27 -8.59 -10.69
C LEU A 86 2.68 -8.19 -12.04
N ASP A 87 2.07 -7.00 -12.10
CA ASP A 87 1.45 -6.42 -13.30
C ASP A 87 2.32 -5.35 -13.98
N GLY A 88 3.58 -5.21 -13.54
CA GLY A 88 4.52 -4.22 -14.10
C GLY A 88 4.23 -2.75 -13.75
N HIS A 89 3.24 -2.47 -12.89
CA HIS A 89 2.80 -1.11 -12.56
C HIS A 89 2.69 -0.89 -11.04
N GLY A 90 2.96 0.34 -10.59
CA GLY A 90 2.83 0.72 -9.18
C GLY A 90 1.37 0.74 -8.69
N GLY A 91 1.17 0.63 -7.38
CA GLY A 91 -0.18 0.61 -6.78
C GLY A 91 -0.89 1.96 -6.74
N GLN A 92 -0.14 3.08 -6.69
CA GLN A 92 -0.71 4.44 -6.71
C GLN A 92 -0.58 5.05 -8.11
N CYS A 93 -1.59 5.80 -8.54
CA CYS A 93 -1.52 6.53 -9.80
C CYS A 93 -0.52 7.71 -9.71
N LYS A 94 -0.01 8.13 -10.87
CA LYS A 94 0.97 9.23 -11.02
C LYS A 94 0.49 10.52 -10.35
N ARG A 95 -0.79 10.87 -10.51
CA ARG A 95 -1.40 12.06 -9.89
C ARG A 95 -1.30 12.02 -8.36
N CYS A 96 -1.72 10.91 -7.73
CA CYS A 96 -1.63 10.77 -6.27
C CYS A 96 -0.18 10.81 -5.79
N MET A 97 0.75 10.16 -6.50
CA MET A 97 2.17 10.24 -6.16
C MET A 97 2.72 11.67 -6.20
N ASN A 98 2.34 12.44 -7.22
CA ASN A 98 2.78 13.84 -7.36
C ASN A 98 2.24 14.72 -6.22
N ILE A 99 0.99 14.52 -5.81
CA ILE A 99 0.39 15.23 -4.67
C ILE A 99 1.13 14.88 -3.39
N GLN A 100 1.37 13.58 -3.13
CA GLN A 100 2.10 13.14 -1.94
C GLN A 100 3.53 13.71 -1.90
N HIS A 101 4.21 13.73 -3.04
CA HIS A 101 5.54 14.34 -3.14
C HIS A 101 5.51 15.85 -2.85
N LYS A 102 4.53 16.59 -3.37
CA LYS A 102 4.37 18.02 -3.09
C LYS A 102 4.15 18.28 -1.60
N ASN A 103 3.25 17.52 -0.97
CA ASN A 103 2.97 17.65 0.47
C ASN A 103 4.22 17.34 1.28
N TYR A 104 4.94 16.25 0.98
CA TYR A 104 6.20 15.93 1.65
C TYR A 104 7.23 17.07 1.53
N VAL A 105 7.38 17.65 0.34
CA VAL A 105 8.31 18.78 0.14
C VAL A 105 7.90 20.00 0.96
N GLN A 106 6.60 20.31 1.00
CA GLN A 106 6.06 21.43 1.76
C GLN A 106 6.25 21.22 3.28
N ASP A 107 5.88 20.05 3.78
CA ASP A 107 5.95 19.71 5.21
C ASP A 107 7.41 19.63 5.72
N ASN A 108 8.37 19.37 4.83
CA ASN A 108 9.79 19.21 5.17
C ASN A 108 10.67 20.33 4.59
N GLU A 109 10.07 21.46 4.20
CA GLU A 109 10.76 22.49 3.42
C GLU A 109 12.05 22.99 4.09
N GLU A 110 12.00 23.31 5.38
CA GLU A 110 13.16 23.81 6.12
C GLU A 110 14.27 22.78 6.22
N GLY A 111 13.91 21.52 6.52
CA GLY A 111 14.85 20.40 6.57
C GLY A 111 15.53 20.18 5.22
N LEU A 112 14.76 20.23 4.13
CA LEU A 112 15.26 20.12 2.76
C LEU A 112 16.17 21.31 2.40
N LYS A 113 15.81 22.54 2.76
CA LYS A 113 16.65 23.74 2.56
C LYS A 113 17.99 23.60 3.29
N LYS A 114 17.95 23.19 4.56
CA LYS A 114 19.14 22.94 5.38
C LYS A 114 20.03 21.86 4.77
N TYR A 115 19.44 20.73 4.39
CA TYR A 115 20.15 19.63 3.73
C TYR A 115 20.84 20.10 2.44
N ARG A 116 20.11 20.79 1.55
CA ARG A 116 20.67 21.34 0.30
C ARG A 116 21.83 22.30 0.57
N LYS A 117 21.68 23.22 1.52
CA LYS A 117 22.73 24.19 1.91
C LYS A 117 23.99 23.46 2.39
N ASN A 118 23.83 22.45 3.25
CA ASN A 118 24.94 21.66 3.77
C ASN A 118 25.61 20.84 2.67
N TYR A 119 24.85 20.19 1.78
CA TYR A 119 25.37 19.44 0.64
C TYR A 119 26.27 20.32 -0.24
N TYR A 120 25.84 21.52 -0.59
CA TYR A 120 26.64 22.42 -1.41
C TYR A 120 27.86 22.99 -0.70
N LYS A 121 27.74 23.27 0.61
CA LYS A 121 28.87 23.73 1.42
C LYS A 121 29.97 22.66 1.50
N ASN A 122 29.57 21.41 1.75
CA ASN A 122 30.50 20.31 1.97
C ASN A 122 31.17 19.83 0.67
N ASN A 123 30.46 19.89 -0.47
CA ASN A 123 30.99 19.45 -1.77
C ASN A 123 31.56 20.60 -2.63
N LYS A 124 31.88 21.75 -2.01
CA LYS A 124 32.28 22.97 -2.73
C LYS A 124 33.52 22.78 -3.61
N GLU A 125 34.56 22.14 -3.08
CA GLU A 125 35.83 21.97 -3.80
C GLU A 125 35.74 20.94 -4.94
N GLU A 126 35.00 19.84 -4.75
CA GLU A 126 34.74 18.86 -5.81
C GLU A 126 33.98 19.48 -6.99
N ARG A 127 32.97 20.31 -6.70
CA ARG A 127 32.24 21.03 -7.75
C ARG A 127 33.12 22.01 -8.53
N LYS A 128 34.03 22.71 -7.86
CA LYS A 128 35.00 23.59 -8.54
C LYS A 128 35.91 22.78 -9.47
N LYS A 129 36.39 21.62 -9.03
CA LYS A 129 37.21 20.70 -9.85
C LYS A 129 36.43 20.23 -11.08
N TYR A 130 35.20 19.75 -10.90
CA TYR A 130 34.33 19.32 -12.00
C TYR A 130 34.08 20.46 -13.01
N ASN A 131 33.71 21.66 -12.55
CA ASN A 131 33.45 22.79 -13.44
C ASN A 131 34.72 23.23 -14.22
N SER A 132 35.88 23.23 -13.57
CA SER A 132 37.17 23.55 -14.19
C SER A 132 37.59 22.53 -15.26
N HIS A 133 37.12 21.29 -15.16
CA HIS A 133 37.43 20.23 -16.12
C HIS A 133 36.55 20.29 -17.37
N TYR A 134 35.26 20.66 -17.23
CA TYR A 134 34.28 20.56 -18.32
C TYR A 134 33.91 21.89 -19.00
N TYR A 135 34.08 23.03 -18.33
CA TYR A 135 33.60 24.33 -18.82
C TYR A 135 34.72 25.39 -18.89
N LYS A 136 35.94 24.97 -19.24
CA LYS A 136 37.05 25.90 -19.54
C LYS A 136 36.96 26.43 -20.96
#